data_AF-A0A819GQ96-F1
#
_entry.id   AF-A0A819GQ96-F1
#
_cell.length_a   1.000
_cell.length_b   1.000
_cell.length_c   1.000
_cell.angle_alpha   90.00
_cell.angle_beta   90.00
_cell.angle_gamma   90.00
#
_symmetry.space_group_name_H-M   'P 1'
#
loop_
_entity.id
_entity.type
_entity.pdbx_description
1 polymer ?
#
loop_
_entity_poly.entity_id
_entity_poly.type
_entity_poly.pdbx_seq_one_letter_code
_entity_poly.pdbx_strand_id
1 'polypeptide(L)' 'VTYVSILGVEGTRQRLKEFRQQTLKLIDECWPSGAETIKDVVNYIVDRKN' A
#
# COMPACT_ATOMS: atom_id res chain seq x y z
N VAL A 1 -2.00 -21.17 -0.59
CA VAL A 1 -0.98 -20.50 -1.41
C VAL A 1 -0.85 -19.06 -0.95
N THR A 2 0.35 -18.54 -0.73
CA THR A 2 0.60 -17.17 -0.27
C THR A 2 1.35 -16.36 -1.33
N TYR A 3 1.25 -15.02 -1.28
CA TYR A 3 2.06 -14.15 -2.16
C TYR A 3 3.55 -14.45 -2.06
N VAL A 4 4.06 -14.68 -0.84
CA VAL A 4 5.47 -15.05 -0.62
C VAL A 4 5.82 -16.38 -1.30
N SER A 5 4.92 -17.37 -1.30
CA SER A 5 5.17 -18.65 -1.97
C SER A 5 5.16 -18.58 -3.50
N ILE A 6 4.55 -17.54 -4.08
CA ILE A 6 4.47 -17.36 -5.55
C ILE A 6 5.56 -16.42 -6.05
N LEU A 7 5.75 -15.27 -5.38
CA LEU A 7 6.57 -14.16 -5.86
C LEU A 7 7.93 -14.05 -5.13
N GLY A 8 8.13 -14.83 -4.07
CA GLY A 8 9.21 -14.62 -3.12
C GLY A 8 9.01 -13.38 -2.26
N VAL A 9 9.91 -13.18 -1.30
CA VAL A 9 9.87 -12.05 -0.37
C VAL A 9 10.02 -10.71 -1.09
N GLU A 10 11.00 -10.60 -1.99
CA GLU A 10 11.26 -9.36 -2.73
C GLU A 10 10.13 -9.03 -3.70
N GLY A 11 9.60 -10.02 -4.42
CA GLY A 11 8.43 -9.81 -5.29
C GLY A 11 7.19 -9.38 -4.50
N THR A 12 7.00 -9.94 -3.30
CA THR A 12 5.92 -9.51 -2.40
C THR A 12 6.11 -8.07 -1.91
N ARG A 13 7.35 -7.67 -1.55
CA ARG A 13 7.67 -6.28 -1.15
C ARG A 13 7.43 -5.30 -2.29
N GLN A 14 7.84 -5.64 -3.50
CA GLN A 14 7.60 -4.81 -4.68
C GLN A 14 6.10 -4.66 -4.94
N ARG A 15 5.34 -5.76 -4.85
CA ARG A 15 3.89 -5.73 -5.03
C ARG A 15 3.16 -4.89 -3.98
N LEU A 16 3.62 -4.91 -2.73
CA LEU A 16 3.08 -4.05 -1.67
C LEU A 16 3.31 -2.56 -1.97
N LYS A 17 4.48 -2.18 -2.50
CA LYS A 17 4.75 -0.79 -2.91
C LYS A 17 3.83 -0.34 -4.05
N GLU A 18 3.59 -1.21 -5.02
CA GLU A 18 2.66 -0.93 -6.13
C GLU A 18 1.23 -0.70 -5.63
N PHE A 19 0.74 -1.58 -4.74
CA PHE A 19 -0.59 -1.41 -4.15
C PHE A 19 -0.70 -0.12 -3.35
N ARG A 20 0.32 0.21 -2.54
CA ARG A 20 0.36 1.50 -1.82
C ARG A 20 0.17 2.68 -2.77
N GLN A 21 0.94 2.73 -3.86
CA GLN A 21 0.86 3.82 -4.83
C GLN A 21 -0.51 3.90 -5.50
N GLN A 22 -1.06 2.75 -5.91
CA GLN A 22 -2.39 2.68 -6.53
C GLN A 22 -3.49 3.15 -5.56
N THR A 23 -3.42 2.74 -4.30
CA THR A 23 -4.39 3.14 -3.28
C THR A 23 -4.29 4.64 -2.97
N LEU A 24 -3.08 5.19 -2.82
CA LEU A 24 -2.91 6.63 -2.60
C LEU A 24 -3.47 7.45 -3.77
N LYS A 25 -3.21 7.02 -5.01
CA LYS A 25 -3.79 7.65 -6.21
C LYS A 25 -5.32 7.61 -6.20
N LEU A 26 -5.92 6.48 -5.84
CA LEU A 26 -7.37 6.35 -5.72
C LEU A 26 -7.94 7.28 -4.64
N ILE A 27 -7.24 7.41 -3.51
CA ILE A 27 -7.65 8.34 -2.44
C ILE A 27 -7.62 9.78 -2.95
N ASP A 28 -6.57 10.19 -3.66
CA ASP A 28 -6.48 11.54 -4.24
C ASP A 28 -7.56 11.81 -5.28
N GLU A 29 -7.91 10.80 -6.09
CA GLU A 29 -8.99 10.89 -7.09
C GLU A 29 -10.38 11.01 -6.43
N CYS A 30 -10.64 10.29 -5.35
CA CYS A 30 -11.92 10.34 -4.64
C CYS A 30 -12.05 11.52 -3.68
N TRP A 31 -10.95 11.92 -3.05
CA TRP A 31 -10.87 13.00 -2.08
C TRP A 31 -9.65 13.88 -2.35
N PRO A 32 -9.77 14.86 -3.28
CA PRO A 32 -8.67 15.76 -3.63
C PRO A 32 -8.13 16.58 -2.45
N SER A 33 -8.89 16.67 -1.35
CA SER A 33 -8.46 17.29 -0.10
C SER A 33 -9.09 16.58 1.11
N GLY A 34 -8.44 16.66 2.26
CA GLY A 34 -9.00 16.18 3.54
C GLY A 34 -8.88 14.68 3.83
N ALA A 35 -8.15 13.91 3.02
CA ALA A 35 -8.00 12.46 3.19
C ALA A 35 -6.68 12.00 3.85
N GLU A 36 -5.95 12.92 4.50
CA GLU A 36 -4.62 12.65 5.07
C GLU A 36 -4.65 11.50 6.08
N THR A 37 -5.68 11.41 6.94
CA THR A 37 -5.81 10.29 7.89
C THR A 37 -5.88 8.92 7.20
N ILE A 38 -6.57 8.81 6.06
CA ILE A 38 -6.66 7.53 5.34
C ILE A 38 -5.30 7.21 4.68
N LYS A 39 -4.62 8.22 4.12
CA LYS A 39 -3.27 8.05 3.57
C LYS A 39 -2.29 7.57 4.64
N ASP A 40 -2.37 8.13 5.86
CA ASP A 40 -1.55 7.72 7.00
C ASP A 40 -1.79 6.26 7.40
N VAL A 41 -3.06 5.83 7.43
CA VAL A 41 -3.42 4.43 7.70
C VAL A 41 -2.82 3.50 6.64
N VAL A 42 -2.92 3.85 5.35
CA VAL A 42 -2.34 3.06 4.25
C VAL A 42 -0.83 2.95 4.41
N ASN A 43 -0.14 4.06 4.71
CA ASN A 43 1.30 4.07 4.95
C ASN A 43 1.68 3.20 6.16
N TYR A 44 0.95 3.33 7.27
CA TYR A 44 1.19 2.54 8.48
C TYR A 44 1.05 1.03 8.24
N ILE A 45 0.05 0.60 7.48
CA ILE A 45 -0.16 -0.82 7.17
C ILE A 45 0.98 -1.37 6.31
N VAL A 46 1.42 -0.62 5.29
CA VAL A 46 2.43 -1.08 4.33
C VAL A 46 3.84 -1.03 4.91
N ASP A 47 4.17 0.02 5.66
CA ASP A 47 5.49 0.24 6.25
C ASP A 47 5.60 -0.35 7.68
N ARG A 48 4.65 -1.19 8.09
CA ARG A 48 4.62 -1.81 9.43
C ARG A 48 5.91 -2.61 9.68
N LYS A 49 6.85 -1.98 10.38
CA LYS A 49 8.00 -2.67 10.97
C LYS A 49 7.49 -3.32 12.25
N ASN A 50 7.47 -4.65 12.27
CA ASN A 50 7.36 -5.38 13.54
C ASN A 50 8.53 -5.02 14.45
#